data_AF-A0A7I9ZSB1-F1
#
_entry.id   AF-A0A7I9ZSB1-F1
#
_cell.length_a   1.000
_cell.length_b   1.000
_cell.length_c   1.000
_cell.angle_alpha   90.00
_cell.angle_beta   90.00
_cell.angle_gamma   90.00
#
_symmetry.space_group_name_H-M   'P 1'
#
loop_
_entity.id
_entity.type
_entity.pdbx_description
1 polymer ?
#
loop_
_entity_poly.entity_id
_entity_poly.type
_entity_poly.pdbx_seq_one_letter_code
_entity_poly.pdbx_strand_id
1 'polypeptide(L)'
;MSAPDVALRQIHDWFLHRGLPLVLTRRVRSRALIARSAPVVAGVGALTAVTMLLADWTGDDPDYGYIVRLGVIAAVLAGAPFALHVLHERGTTASEAGRRTAALAVMAVFVLLMPVIASGWSAAALAEVPAFLVVSLLAIWFTYLGFGSILLWAFRFAWIQLGALGTLMSRALPLLMLTVVVYFTGELWQLAARLTRERLWQTVGFLAVVALAFMVATIRDEVNALREDRSGPSDPTALLAATPLADHAGTPAAKTPLSLAEQVNVVAVMVVSQAIQVVLFTAGLFVFFLTLGVIAIPDEVTVLWSGEQTCAVGVPPCAGTWFGVHVPMPQTVVHTSLFVAVLSGLYFTVSTSVDPLYRQRFFEPLIADVAVSLAGRDAYLELERP
;
A
#
# COMPACT_ATOMS: atom_id res chain seq x y z
N MET A 1 -36.91 -0.59 -4.58
CA MET A 1 -36.04 -0.23 -3.43
C MET A 1 -36.75 0.83 -2.63
N SER A 2 -36.88 0.67 -1.32
CA SER A 2 -37.54 1.68 -0.49
C SER A 2 -36.57 2.86 -0.23
N ALA A 3 -37.08 4.08 0.00
CA ALA A 3 -36.28 5.25 0.35
C ALA A 3 -35.31 5.02 1.55
N PRO A 4 -35.69 4.33 2.63
CA PRO A 4 -34.76 4.03 3.72
C PRO A 4 -33.61 3.09 3.31
N ASP A 5 -33.81 2.17 2.34
CA ASP A 5 -32.74 1.31 1.83
C ASP A 5 -31.67 2.07 1.03
N VAL A 6 -31.99 3.26 0.54
CA VAL A 6 -31.07 4.14 -0.21
C VAL A 6 -30.21 4.95 0.77
N ALA A 7 -30.84 5.52 1.80
CA ALA A 7 -30.15 6.28 2.84
C ALA A 7 -29.14 5.42 3.62
N LEU A 8 -29.53 4.20 4.02
CA LEU A 8 -28.64 3.29 4.75
C LEU A 8 -27.41 2.88 3.90
N ARG A 9 -27.61 2.72 2.59
CA ARG A 9 -26.50 2.43 1.65
C ARG A 9 -25.54 3.59 1.50
N GLN A 10 -26.04 4.82 1.41
CA GLN A 10 -25.19 6.01 1.38
C GLN A 10 -24.32 6.12 2.65
N ILE A 11 -24.88 5.78 3.83
CA ILE A 11 -24.13 5.76 5.08
C ILE A 11 -23.07 4.65 5.08
N HIS A 12 -23.41 3.44 4.63
CA HIS A 12 -22.45 2.33 4.51
C HIS A 12 -21.32 2.68 3.54
N ASP A 13 -21.64 3.24 2.38
CA ASP A 13 -20.66 3.68 1.40
C ASP A 13 -19.79 4.80 1.96
N TRP A 14 -20.35 5.74 2.73
CA TRP A 14 -19.59 6.81 3.37
C TRP A 14 -18.54 6.27 4.35
N PHE A 15 -18.87 5.29 5.19
CA PHE A 15 -17.89 4.64 6.08
C PHE A 15 -16.81 3.85 5.32
N LEU A 16 -17.20 3.18 4.23
CA LEU A 16 -16.24 2.45 3.38
C LEU A 16 -15.28 3.41 2.66
N HIS A 17 -15.77 4.56 2.17
CA HIS A 17 -14.95 5.60 1.54
C HIS A 17 -13.98 6.27 2.52
N ARG A 18 -14.23 6.18 3.83
CA ARG A 18 -13.38 6.70 4.90
C ARG A 18 -12.47 5.65 5.55
N GLY A 19 -12.41 4.43 5.00
CA GLY A 19 -11.55 3.39 5.54
C GLY A 19 -11.97 2.87 6.92
N LEU A 20 -13.25 2.97 7.29
CA LEU A 20 -13.78 2.41 8.55
C LEU A 20 -14.68 1.19 8.34
N PRO A 21 -14.18 0.11 7.71
CA PRO A 21 -14.99 -1.08 7.41
C PRO A 21 -15.42 -1.83 8.68
N LEU A 22 -14.66 -1.71 9.78
CA LEU A 22 -14.91 -2.42 11.03
C LEU A 22 -16.06 -1.82 11.86
N VAL A 23 -16.51 -0.59 11.55
CA VAL A 23 -17.73 0.00 12.13
C VAL A 23 -18.98 -0.72 11.60
N LEU A 24 -18.91 -1.31 10.41
CA LEU A 24 -20.02 -2.04 9.81
C LEU A 24 -20.19 -3.43 10.42
N THR A 25 -21.45 -3.84 10.62
CA THR A 25 -21.80 -5.14 11.19
C THR A 25 -21.24 -6.30 10.37
N ARG A 26 -20.98 -7.43 11.06
CA ARG A 26 -20.37 -8.63 10.45
C ARG A 26 -21.15 -9.16 9.25
N ARG A 27 -22.48 -9.00 9.26
CA ARG A 27 -23.39 -9.41 8.15
C ARG A 27 -23.21 -8.55 6.89
N VAL A 28 -22.96 -7.25 7.05
CA VAL A 28 -22.74 -6.33 5.93
C VAL A 28 -21.35 -6.57 5.33
N ARG A 29 -20.33 -6.80 6.16
CA ARG A 29 -18.95 -7.10 5.71
C ARG A 29 -18.78 -8.43 4.98
N SER A 30 -19.49 -9.48 5.39
CA SER A 30 -19.37 -10.80 4.76
C SER A 30 -20.14 -10.91 3.45
N ARG A 31 -21.11 -10.02 3.21
CA ARG A 31 -21.93 -10.04 2.01
C ARG A 31 -21.07 -9.69 0.78
N ALA A 32 -21.13 -10.54 -0.24
CA ALA A 32 -20.39 -10.40 -1.50
C ALA A 32 -18.84 -10.33 -1.36
N LEU A 33 -18.26 -10.87 -0.28
CA LEU A 33 -16.81 -10.85 -0.03
C LEU A 33 -15.98 -11.38 -1.22
N ILE A 34 -16.38 -12.54 -1.76
CA ILE A 34 -15.72 -13.19 -2.91
C ILE A 34 -15.69 -12.27 -4.15
N ALA A 35 -16.78 -11.57 -4.40
CA ALA A 35 -16.87 -10.63 -5.51
C ALA A 35 -15.99 -9.39 -5.31
N ARG A 36 -15.88 -8.93 -4.05
CA ARG A 36 -15.08 -7.77 -3.68
C ARG A 36 -13.58 -8.07 -3.69
N SER A 37 -13.16 -9.31 -3.41
CA SER A 37 -11.76 -9.72 -3.41
C SER A 37 -11.22 -10.06 -4.80
N ALA A 38 -12.09 -10.41 -5.75
CA ALA A 38 -11.68 -10.82 -7.09
C ALA A 38 -10.82 -9.80 -7.83
N PRO A 39 -11.11 -8.48 -7.83
CA PRO A 39 -10.22 -7.48 -8.44
C PRO A 39 -8.82 -7.43 -7.84
N VAL A 40 -8.69 -7.64 -6.52
CA VAL A 40 -7.40 -7.65 -5.83
C VAL A 40 -6.59 -8.88 -6.24
N VAL A 41 -7.21 -10.07 -6.23
CA VAL A 41 -6.56 -11.31 -6.67
C VAL A 41 -6.16 -11.21 -8.14
N ALA A 42 -7.02 -10.63 -8.98
CA ALA A 42 -6.72 -10.39 -10.39
C ALA A 42 -5.55 -9.44 -10.57
N GLY A 43 -5.51 -8.33 -9.82
CA GLY A 43 -4.41 -7.37 -9.87
C GLY A 43 -3.07 -7.98 -9.45
N VAL A 44 -3.05 -8.76 -8.35
CA VAL A 44 -1.85 -9.49 -7.92
C VAL A 44 -1.40 -10.47 -8.99
N GLY A 45 -2.33 -11.26 -9.55
CA GLY A 45 -1.99 -12.21 -10.60
C GLY A 45 -1.51 -11.56 -11.90
N ALA A 46 -2.11 -10.44 -12.30
CA ALA A 46 -1.65 -9.66 -13.44
C ALA A 46 -0.23 -9.13 -13.22
N LEU A 47 0.06 -8.59 -12.03
CA LEU A 47 1.40 -8.12 -11.66
C LEU A 47 2.42 -9.26 -11.70
N THR A 48 2.11 -10.40 -11.10
CA THR A 48 2.97 -11.59 -11.15
C THR A 48 3.24 -12.01 -12.59
N ALA A 49 2.22 -12.08 -13.43
CA ALA A 49 2.36 -12.44 -14.84
C ALA A 49 3.24 -11.44 -15.61
N VAL A 50 3.06 -10.14 -15.39
CA VAL A 50 3.91 -9.10 -16.01
C VAL A 50 5.34 -9.20 -15.53
N THR A 51 5.59 -9.46 -14.24
CA THR A 51 6.96 -9.60 -13.72
C THR A 51 7.68 -10.81 -14.32
N MET A 52 6.99 -11.97 -14.41
CA MET A 52 7.54 -13.15 -15.05
C MET A 52 7.82 -12.91 -16.54
N LEU A 53 6.93 -12.18 -17.22
CA LEU A 53 7.05 -11.84 -18.63
C LEU A 53 8.28 -10.96 -18.87
N LEU A 54 8.44 -9.90 -18.09
CA LEU A 54 9.57 -8.98 -18.22
C LEU A 54 10.90 -9.65 -17.88
N ALA A 55 10.91 -10.55 -16.89
CA ALA A 55 12.10 -11.33 -16.53
C ALA A 55 12.55 -12.23 -17.70
N ASP A 56 11.62 -12.92 -18.36
CA ASP A 56 11.94 -13.76 -19.52
C ASP A 56 12.33 -12.93 -20.75
N TRP A 57 11.61 -11.84 -21.01
CA TRP A 57 11.86 -10.96 -22.15
C TRP A 57 13.23 -10.28 -22.11
N THR A 58 13.75 -10.02 -20.90
CA THR A 58 15.08 -9.42 -20.69
C THR A 58 16.16 -10.45 -20.38
N GLY A 59 15.85 -11.74 -20.45
CA GLY A 59 16.81 -12.83 -20.32
C GLY A 59 17.65 -13.03 -21.58
N ASP A 60 18.67 -13.89 -21.48
CA ASP A 60 19.61 -14.16 -22.57
C ASP A 60 18.99 -14.96 -23.73
N ASP A 61 17.93 -15.74 -23.46
CA ASP A 61 17.19 -16.54 -24.45
C ASP A 61 15.67 -16.44 -24.21
N PRO A 62 15.00 -15.41 -24.76
CA PRO A 62 13.57 -15.16 -24.50
C PRO A 62 12.68 -16.19 -25.20
N ASP A 63 11.80 -16.87 -24.44
CA ASP A 63 10.77 -17.74 -25.00
C ASP A 63 9.54 -16.92 -25.37
N TYR A 64 9.45 -16.53 -26.63
CA TYR A 64 8.31 -15.77 -27.17
C TYR A 64 6.96 -16.49 -26.96
N GLY A 65 6.94 -17.84 -26.94
CA GLY A 65 5.72 -18.61 -26.67
C GLY A 65 5.27 -18.48 -25.22
N TYR A 66 6.22 -18.49 -24.28
CA TYR A 66 5.96 -18.25 -22.85
C TYR A 66 5.53 -16.80 -22.58
N ILE A 67 6.23 -15.83 -23.17
CA ILE A 67 5.92 -14.39 -23.10
C ILE A 67 4.49 -14.11 -23.58
N VAL A 68 4.07 -14.68 -24.72
CA VAL A 68 2.70 -14.48 -25.24
C VAL A 68 1.66 -15.07 -24.29
N ARG A 69 1.88 -16.26 -23.72
CA ARG A 69 0.95 -16.88 -22.75
C ARG A 69 0.80 -16.02 -21.50
N LEU A 70 1.92 -15.53 -20.95
CA LEU A 70 1.90 -14.61 -19.81
C LEU A 70 1.22 -13.29 -20.14
N GLY A 71 1.44 -12.75 -21.34
CA GLY A 71 0.82 -11.52 -21.80
C GLY A 71 -0.70 -11.64 -21.91
N VAL A 72 -1.19 -12.76 -22.45
CA VAL A 72 -2.63 -13.06 -22.52
C VAL A 72 -3.23 -13.15 -21.11
N ILE A 73 -2.59 -13.85 -20.17
CA ILE A 73 -3.10 -13.95 -18.80
C ILE A 73 -3.03 -12.62 -18.07
N ALA A 74 -1.94 -11.87 -18.21
CA ALA A 74 -1.83 -10.54 -17.63
C ALA A 74 -2.97 -9.65 -18.13
N ALA A 75 -3.29 -9.68 -19.43
CA ALA A 75 -4.40 -8.93 -20.00
C ALA A 75 -5.77 -9.40 -19.48
N VAL A 76 -6.00 -10.72 -19.39
CA VAL A 76 -7.25 -11.29 -18.84
C VAL A 76 -7.44 -10.90 -17.38
N LEU A 77 -6.39 -11.01 -16.56
CA LEU A 77 -6.43 -10.66 -15.14
C LEU A 77 -6.54 -9.14 -14.93
N ALA A 78 -5.85 -8.32 -15.72
CA ALA A 78 -5.96 -6.86 -15.66
C ALA A 78 -7.33 -6.36 -16.15
N GLY A 79 -7.96 -7.06 -17.10
CA GLY A 79 -9.30 -6.75 -17.60
C GLY A 79 -10.43 -7.23 -16.69
N ALA A 80 -10.19 -8.22 -15.82
CA ALA A 80 -11.20 -8.80 -14.94
C ALA A 80 -11.90 -7.77 -14.01
N PRO A 81 -11.20 -6.81 -13.37
CA PRO A 81 -11.85 -5.73 -12.61
C PRO A 81 -12.86 -4.92 -13.43
N PHE A 82 -12.53 -4.59 -14.68
CA PHE A 82 -13.41 -3.83 -15.57
C PHE A 82 -14.63 -4.66 -15.99
N ALA A 83 -14.43 -5.93 -16.34
CA ALA A 83 -15.53 -6.83 -16.65
C ALA A 83 -16.50 -6.98 -15.46
N LEU A 84 -15.96 -7.13 -14.25
CA LEU A 84 -16.75 -7.18 -13.01
C LEU A 84 -17.49 -5.86 -12.73
N HIS A 85 -16.88 -4.71 -13.05
CA HIS A 85 -17.52 -3.41 -12.91
C HIS A 85 -18.67 -3.21 -13.90
N VAL A 86 -18.50 -3.58 -15.17
CA VAL A 86 -19.57 -3.54 -16.18
C VAL A 86 -20.72 -4.49 -15.83
N LEU A 87 -20.41 -5.67 -15.27
CA LEU A 87 -21.42 -6.58 -14.72
C LEU A 87 -22.17 -5.93 -13.54
N HIS A 88 -21.50 -5.15 -12.71
CA HIS A 88 -22.09 -4.43 -11.59
C HIS A 88 -23.11 -3.37 -12.05
N GLU A 89 -22.77 -2.57 -13.06
CA GLU A 89 -23.66 -1.54 -13.61
C GLU A 89 -24.93 -2.10 -14.26
N ARG A 90 -24.88 -3.33 -14.78
CA ARG A 90 -26.02 -3.95 -15.48
C ARG A 90 -27.19 -4.37 -14.57
N GLY A 91 -27.05 -4.35 -13.24
CA GLY A 91 -28.17 -4.30 -12.29
C GLY A 91 -29.21 -5.44 -12.25
N THR A 92 -29.05 -6.54 -13.01
CA THR A 92 -30.03 -7.65 -13.06
C THR A 92 -29.80 -8.69 -11.96
N THR A 93 -30.83 -9.45 -11.57
CA THR A 93 -30.71 -10.54 -10.57
C THR A 93 -29.76 -11.67 -11.03
N ALA A 94 -29.66 -11.89 -12.34
CA ALA A 94 -28.64 -12.75 -12.95
C ALA A 94 -27.21 -12.22 -12.75
N SER A 95 -27.03 -10.90 -12.57
CA SER A 95 -25.73 -10.28 -12.30
C SER A 95 -25.15 -10.70 -10.94
N GLU A 96 -25.98 -10.97 -9.92
CA GLU A 96 -25.46 -11.32 -8.59
C GLU A 96 -24.84 -12.73 -8.54
N ALA A 97 -25.46 -13.71 -9.21
CA ALA A 97 -24.89 -15.05 -9.40
C ALA A 97 -23.74 -15.05 -10.43
N GLY A 98 -23.87 -14.27 -11.50
CA GLY A 98 -22.80 -14.03 -12.49
C GLY A 98 -21.55 -13.41 -11.86
N ARG A 99 -21.71 -12.52 -10.89
CA ARG A 99 -20.62 -11.86 -10.17
C ARG A 99 -19.82 -12.84 -9.31
N ARG A 100 -20.51 -13.74 -8.58
CA ARG A 100 -19.83 -14.75 -7.73
C ARG A 100 -19.10 -15.79 -8.58
N THR A 101 -19.71 -16.23 -9.67
CA THR A 101 -19.12 -17.22 -10.59
C THR A 101 -17.94 -16.63 -11.36
N ALA A 102 -18.04 -15.40 -11.87
CA ALA A 102 -16.93 -14.69 -12.51
C ALA A 102 -15.77 -14.46 -11.52
N ALA A 103 -16.06 -14.05 -10.29
CA ALA A 103 -15.05 -13.91 -9.23
C ALA A 103 -14.32 -15.22 -8.91
N LEU A 104 -15.06 -16.33 -8.79
CA LEU A 104 -14.48 -17.65 -8.59
C LEU A 104 -13.64 -18.10 -9.79
N ALA A 105 -14.09 -17.81 -11.02
CA ALA A 105 -13.34 -18.14 -12.23
C ALA A 105 -12.01 -17.39 -12.30
N VAL A 106 -11.99 -16.09 -11.97
CA VAL A 106 -10.75 -15.28 -11.92
C VAL A 106 -9.77 -15.84 -10.88
N MET A 107 -10.27 -16.19 -9.69
CA MET A 107 -9.42 -16.80 -8.66
C MET A 107 -8.93 -18.20 -9.07
N ALA A 108 -9.77 -19.00 -9.73
CA ALA A 108 -9.38 -20.31 -10.25
C ALA A 108 -8.31 -20.20 -11.35
N VAL A 109 -8.43 -19.21 -12.24
CA VAL A 109 -7.40 -18.91 -13.25
C VAL A 109 -6.08 -18.58 -12.56
N PHE A 110 -6.08 -17.70 -11.57
CA PHE A 110 -4.85 -17.38 -10.84
C PHE A 110 -4.26 -18.57 -10.08
N VAL A 111 -5.07 -19.36 -9.37
CA VAL A 111 -4.58 -20.47 -8.53
C VAL A 111 -4.17 -21.70 -9.34
N LEU A 112 -4.85 -21.99 -10.46
CA LEU A 112 -4.66 -23.23 -11.21
C LEU A 112 -3.93 -23.03 -12.53
N LEU A 113 -4.22 -21.96 -13.26
CA LEU A 113 -3.65 -21.74 -14.60
C LEU A 113 -2.25 -21.11 -14.51
N MET A 114 -2.01 -20.25 -13.52
CA MET A 114 -0.72 -19.55 -13.36
C MET A 114 0.46 -20.51 -13.09
N PRO A 115 0.37 -21.48 -12.17
CA PRO A 115 1.45 -22.43 -11.93
C PRO A 115 1.75 -23.30 -13.16
N VAL A 116 0.69 -23.72 -13.87
CA VAL A 116 0.80 -24.56 -15.07
C VAL A 116 1.49 -23.82 -16.22
N ILE A 117 1.34 -22.49 -16.29
CA ILE A 117 2.04 -21.70 -17.30
C ILE A 117 3.49 -21.47 -16.91
N ALA A 118 3.76 -21.17 -15.63
CA ALA A 118 5.11 -20.96 -15.13
C ALA A 118 5.99 -22.21 -15.20
N SER A 119 5.44 -23.39 -14.87
CA SER A 119 6.23 -24.62 -14.69
C SER A 119 5.77 -25.79 -15.58
N GLY A 120 4.87 -25.53 -16.54
CA GLY A 120 4.31 -26.53 -17.44
C GLY A 120 3.37 -27.53 -16.76
N TRP A 121 2.98 -28.58 -17.48
CA TRP A 121 2.25 -29.72 -16.92
C TRP A 121 3.20 -30.63 -16.15
N SER A 122 3.64 -30.19 -14.97
CA SER A 122 4.65 -30.86 -14.15
C SER A 122 4.21 -31.05 -12.70
N ALA A 123 4.91 -31.92 -11.96
CA ALA A 123 4.72 -32.06 -10.52
C ALA A 123 5.09 -30.77 -9.76
N ALA A 124 5.98 -29.94 -10.33
CA ALA A 124 6.33 -28.64 -9.76
C ALA A 124 5.14 -27.67 -9.77
N ALA A 125 4.33 -27.66 -10.85
CA ALA A 125 3.11 -26.86 -10.93
C ALA A 125 2.14 -27.17 -9.78
N LEU A 126 1.95 -28.46 -9.48
CA LEU A 126 1.10 -28.92 -8.37
C LEU A 126 1.67 -28.52 -7.00
N ALA A 127 2.99 -28.50 -6.85
CA ALA A 127 3.65 -28.08 -5.61
C ALA A 127 3.53 -26.57 -5.34
N GLU A 128 3.35 -25.75 -6.38
CA GLU A 128 3.13 -24.31 -6.27
C GLU A 128 1.68 -23.92 -5.96
N VAL A 129 0.70 -24.75 -6.34
CA VAL A 129 -0.74 -24.47 -6.10
C VAL A 129 -1.03 -24.05 -4.65
N PRO A 130 -0.52 -24.73 -3.59
CA PRO A 130 -0.71 -24.29 -2.21
C PRO A 130 -0.26 -22.84 -1.94
N ALA A 131 0.85 -22.39 -2.54
CA ALA A 131 1.35 -21.03 -2.36
C ALA A 131 0.38 -20.00 -2.97
N PHE A 132 -0.07 -20.21 -4.21
CA PHE A 132 -1.06 -19.35 -4.87
C PHE A 132 -2.42 -19.36 -4.15
N LEU A 133 -2.80 -20.50 -3.56
CA LEU A 133 -4.01 -20.64 -2.77
C LEU A 133 -3.90 -19.85 -1.46
N VAL A 134 -2.77 -19.92 -0.77
CA VAL A 134 -2.47 -19.10 0.42
C VAL A 134 -2.51 -17.61 0.08
N VAL A 135 -1.88 -17.17 -1.01
CA VAL A 135 -1.93 -15.77 -1.47
C VAL A 135 -3.37 -15.31 -1.72
N SER A 136 -4.18 -16.15 -2.36
CA SER A 136 -5.60 -15.86 -2.62
C SER A 136 -6.41 -15.76 -1.32
N LEU A 137 -6.19 -16.68 -0.37
CA LEU A 137 -6.84 -16.64 0.94
C LEU A 137 -6.43 -15.42 1.76
N LEU A 138 -5.16 -15.03 1.71
CA LEU A 138 -4.67 -13.80 2.33
C LEU A 138 -5.33 -12.57 1.69
N ALA A 139 -5.43 -12.50 0.36
CA ALA A 139 -6.11 -11.42 -0.33
C ALA A 139 -7.61 -11.32 0.05
N ILE A 140 -8.30 -12.45 0.17
CA ILE A 140 -9.69 -12.52 0.66
C ILE A 140 -9.76 -12.04 2.11
N TRP A 141 -8.83 -12.47 2.96
CA TRP A 141 -8.80 -12.09 4.37
C TRP A 141 -8.52 -10.59 4.55
N PHE A 142 -7.56 -10.03 3.82
CA PHE A 142 -7.30 -8.59 3.78
C PHE A 142 -8.51 -7.80 3.25
N THR A 143 -9.20 -8.33 2.24
CA THR A 143 -10.43 -7.71 1.73
C THR A 143 -11.54 -7.74 2.78
N TYR A 144 -11.65 -8.81 3.56
CA TYR A 144 -12.61 -8.93 4.67
C TYR A 144 -12.31 -7.94 5.80
N LEU A 145 -11.03 -7.72 6.10
CA LEU A 145 -10.58 -6.68 7.02
C LEU A 145 -10.83 -5.26 6.45
N GLY A 146 -11.15 -5.16 5.16
CA GLY A 146 -11.36 -3.92 4.44
C GLY A 146 -10.07 -3.14 4.15
N PHE A 147 -8.94 -3.85 4.08
CA PHE A 147 -7.63 -3.29 3.73
C PHE A 147 -7.68 -2.51 2.42
N GLY A 148 -8.44 -2.96 1.42
CA GLY A 148 -8.59 -2.25 0.15
C GLY A 148 -9.22 -0.85 0.29
N SER A 149 -10.25 -0.69 1.14
CA SER A 149 -10.84 0.62 1.43
C SER A 149 -9.90 1.51 2.23
N ILE A 150 -9.16 0.93 3.18
CA ILE A 150 -8.16 1.64 3.98
C ILE A 150 -7.04 2.15 3.08
N LEU A 151 -6.48 1.27 2.25
CA LEU A 151 -5.38 1.57 1.34
C LEU A 151 -5.78 2.62 0.30
N LEU A 152 -6.98 2.53 -0.29
CA LEU A 152 -7.46 3.49 -1.27
C LEU A 152 -7.70 4.87 -0.66
N TRP A 153 -8.32 4.93 0.53
CA TRP A 153 -8.50 6.18 1.27
C TRP A 153 -7.15 6.79 1.64
N ALA A 154 -6.26 5.98 2.22
CA ALA A 154 -4.93 6.38 2.64
C ALA A 154 -4.07 6.88 1.46
N PHE A 155 -4.15 6.21 0.31
CA PHE A 155 -3.46 6.61 -0.91
C PHE A 155 -4.00 7.95 -1.46
N ARG A 156 -5.32 8.11 -1.54
CA ARG A 156 -5.94 9.39 -1.98
C ARG A 156 -5.55 10.53 -1.06
N PHE A 157 -5.58 10.28 0.25
CA PHE A 157 -5.19 11.25 1.27
C PHE A 157 -3.70 11.63 1.12
N ALA A 158 -2.82 10.65 0.97
CA ALA A 158 -1.40 10.87 0.74
C ALA A 158 -1.14 11.63 -0.57
N TRP A 159 -1.88 11.36 -1.64
CA TRP A 159 -1.75 12.07 -2.93
C TRP A 159 -2.13 13.55 -2.82
N ILE A 160 -3.22 13.85 -2.11
CA ILE A 160 -3.64 15.24 -1.86
C ILE A 160 -2.57 15.97 -1.02
N GLN A 161 -1.98 15.30 -0.04
CA GLN A 161 -0.89 15.87 0.77
C GLN A 161 0.46 15.94 0.05
N LEU A 162 0.70 15.12 -0.98
CA LEU A 162 1.84 15.28 -1.89
C LEU A 162 1.81 16.63 -2.62
N GLY A 163 0.63 17.14 -2.97
CA GLY A 163 0.48 18.51 -3.47
C GLY A 163 0.96 19.57 -2.48
N ALA A 164 0.81 19.31 -1.17
CA ALA A 164 1.31 20.19 -0.11
C ALA A 164 2.81 20.00 0.17
N LEU A 165 3.40 18.84 -0.18
CA LEU A 165 4.83 18.54 -0.04
C LEU A 165 5.74 19.44 -0.90
N GLY A 166 5.23 20.02 -1.99
CA GLY A 166 5.98 21.01 -2.78
C GLY A 166 6.46 22.21 -1.93
N THR A 167 5.70 22.60 -0.90
CA THR A 167 6.09 23.67 0.04
C THR A 167 7.09 23.20 1.12
N LEU A 168 7.33 21.89 1.22
CA LEU A 168 8.25 21.25 2.17
C LEU A 168 9.61 20.92 1.54
N MET A 169 9.80 21.12 0.23
CA MET A 169 11.08 20.90 -0.44
C MET A 169 12.21 21.72 0.21
N SER A 170 11.90 22.93 0.68
CA SER A 170 12.82 23.78 1.45
C SER A 170 13.16 23.23 2.84
N ARG A 171 12.29 22.38 3.42
CA ARG A 171 12.48 21.75 4.73
C ARG A 171 13.15 20.38 4.64
N ALA A 172 13.02 19.68 3.50
CA ALA A 172 13.79 18.49 3.19
C ALA A 172 15.23 18.84 2.77
N LEU A 173 15.52 20.10 2.45
CA LEU A 173 16.82 20.56 1.97
C LEU A 173 17.99 20.23 2.93
N PRO A 174 17.88 20.39 4.27
CA PRO A 174 18.95 20.01 5.18
C PRO A 174 19.18 18.49 5.22
N LEU A 175 18.10 17.70 5.19
CA LEU A 175 18.18 16.24 5.10
C LEU A 175 18.82 15.82 3.78
N LEU A 176 18.40 16.42 2.67
CA LEU A 176 18.99 16.21 1.35
C LEU A 176 20.46 16.58 1.35
N MET A 177 20.86 17.71 1.91
CA MET A 177 22.26 18.12 1.99
C MET A 177 23.10 17.09 2.76
N LEU A 178 22.63 16.66 3.93
CA LEU A 178 23.33 15.64 4.72
C LEU A 178 23.43 14.30 3.96
N THR A 179 22.33 13.85 3.38
CA THR A 179 22.24 12.56 2.70
C THR A 179 23.00 12.57 1.37
N VAL A 180 23.07 13.71 0.68
CA VAL A 180 23.92 13.94 -0.49
C VAL A 180 25.39 13.85 -0.11
N VAL A 181 25.81 14.46 1.00
CA VAL A 181 27.20 14.33 1.47
C VAL A 181 27.52 12.86 1.75
N VAL A 182 26.62 12.13 2.43
CA VAL A 182 26.77 10.69 2.67
C VAL A 182 26.79 9.89 1.37
N TYR A 183 25.98 10.26 0.38
CA TYR A 183 25.92 9.60 -0.93
C TYR A 183 27.25 9.69 -1.69
N PHE A 184 28.00 10.79 -1.54
CA PHE A 184 29.32 10.97 -2.14
C PHE A 184 30.47 10.37 -1.32
N THR A 185 30.19 9.50 -0.33
CA THR A 185 31.24 8.81 0.44
C THR A 185 31.56 7.43 -0.13
N GLY A 186 32.82 7.17 -0.49
CA GLY A 186 33.23 5.89 -1.09
C GLY A 186 32.92 4.65 -0.22
N GLU A 187 32.95 4.77 1.10
CA GLU A 187 32.65 3.68 2.03
C GLU A 187 31.24 3.10 1.84
N LEU A 188 30.27 3.96 1.54
CA LEU A 188 28.90 3.53 1.31
C LEU A 188 28.77 2.71 0.02
N TRP A 189 29.51 3.10 -1.02
CA TRP A 189 29.56 2.39 -2.29
C TRP A 189 30.22 1.02 -2.15
N GLN A 190 31.29 0.92 -1.36
CA GLN A 190 31.93 -0.36 -1.05
C GLN A 190 31.00 -1.30 -0.28
N LEU A 191 30.22 -0.77 0.67
CA LEU A 191 29.20 -1.56 1.38
C LEU A 191 28.12 -2.04 0.39
N ALA A 192 27.59 -1.14 -0.44
CA ALA A 192 26.53 -1.44 -1.39
C ALA A 192 26.94 -2.47 -2.46
N ALA A 193 28.20 -2.44 -2.91
CA ALA A 193 28.76 -3.39 -3.87
C ALA A 193 28.86 -4.82 -3.30
N ARG A 194 29.15 -4.95 -2.01
CA ARG A 194 29.30 -6.26 -1.34
C ARG A 194 27.99 -6.85 -0.83
N LEU A 195 26.92 -6.05 -0.78
CA LEU A 195 25.61 -6.53 -0.34
C LEU A 195 24.94 -7.37 -1.42
N THR A 196 24.68 -8.63 -1.09
CA THR A 196 23.76 -9.45 -1.89
C THR A 196 22.35 -8.86 -1.79
N ARG A 197 21.53 -9.10 -2.83
CA ARG A 197 20.16 -8.59 -2.87
C ARG A 197 19.31 -9.11 -1.73
N GLU A 198 19.52 -10.35 -1.33
CA GLU A 198 18.85 -10.94 -0.18
C GLU A 198 19.14 -10.14 1.11
N ARG A 199 20.42 -9.85 1.36
CA ARG A 199 20.84 -9.06 2.54
C ARG A 199 20.34 -7.62 2.48
N LEU A 200 20.30 -7.03 1.29
CA LEU A 200 19.72 -5.70 1.07
C LEU A 200 18.24 -5.69 1.49
N TRP A 201 17.45 -6.64 0.99
CA TRP A 201 16.04 -6.74 1.36
C TRP A 201 15.81 -7.07 2.84
N GLN A 202 16.66 -7.92 3.44
CA GLN A 202 16.62 -8.18 4.88
C GLN A 202 16.88 -6.90 5.69
N THR A 203 17.83 -6.08 5.25
CA THR A 203 18.19 -4.82 5.93
C THR A 203 17.07 -3.79 5.76
N VAL A 204 16.55 -3.61 4.55
CA VAL A 204 15.39 -2.74 4.29
C VAL A 204 14.18 -3.22 5.09
N GLY A 205 13.92 -4.53 5.12
CA GLY A 205 12.84 -5.13 5.90
C GLY A 205 13.00 -4.89 7.40
N PHE A 206 14.21 -5.04 7.94
CA PHE A 206 14.50 -4.73 9.33
C PHE A 206 14.23 -3.25 9.66
N LEU A 207 14.73 -2.32 8.86
CA LEU A 207 14.48 -0.88 9.04
C LEU A 207 12.99 -0.54 8.92
N ALA A 208 12.28 -1.17 7.98
CA ALA A 208 10.83 -1.00 7.81
C ALA A 208 10.05 -1.52 9.03
N VAL A 209 10.45 -2.65 9.63
CA VAL A 209 9.84 -3.17 10.86
C VAL A 209 10.06 -2.21 12.03
N VAL A 210 11.27 -1.66 12.18
CA VAL A 210 11.57 -0.66 13.21
C VAL A 210 10.73 0.60 13.01
N ALA A 211 10.65 1.12 11.78
CA ALA A 211 9.82 2.27 11.44
C ALA A 211 8.34 2.01 11.75
N LEU A 212 7.83 0.82 11.41
CA LEU A 212 6.45 0.43 11.66
C LEU A 212 6.14 0.30 13.15
N ALA A 213 7.03 -0.32 13.93
CA ALA A 213 6.88 -0.43 15.37
C ALA A 213 6.84 0.96 16.04
N PHE A 214 7.71 1.86 15.61
CA PHE A 214 7.71 3.25 16.08
C PHE A 214 6.40 3.98 15.72
N MET A 215 5.96 3.92 14.46
CA MET A 215 4.69 4.51 14.03
C MET A 215 3.50 3.99 14.85
N VAL A 216 3.41 2.67 15.05
CA VAL A 216 2.34 2.05 15.84
C VAL A 216 2.37 2.53 17.28
N ALA A 217 3.55 2.60 17.91
CA ALA A 217 3.69 3.08 19.28
C ALA A 217 3.24 4.55 19.40
N THR A 218 3.79 5.44 18.57
CA THR A 218 3.43 6.88 18.60
C THR A 218 1.94 7.11 18.35
N ILE A 219 1.37 6.47 17.32
CA ILE A 219 -0.05 6.64 16.99
C ILE A 219 -0.93 6.11 18.12
N ARG A 220 -0.58 4.98 18.73
CA ARG A 220 -1.35 4.41 19.83
C ARG A 220 -1.37 5.34 21.04
N ASP A 221 -0.21 5.87 21.41
CA ASP A 221 -0.08 6.79 22.54
C ASP A 221 -0.89 8.07 22.30
N GLU A 222 -0.83 8.62 21.10
CA GLU A 222 -1.64 9.80 20.74
C GLU A 222 -3.15 9.50 20.77
N VAL A 223 -3.59 8.40 20.15
CA VAL A 223 -5.02 8.06 20.12
C VAL A 223 -5.56 7.89 21.53
N ASN A 224 -4.74 7.37 22.46
CA ASN A 224 -5.10 7.30 23.87
C ASN A 224 -5.20 8.69 24.50
N ALA A 225 -4.23 9.58 24.27
CA ALA A 225 -4.26 10.95 24.76
C ALA A 225 -5.48 11.74 24.26
N LEU A 226 -5.84 11.60 22.98
CA LEU A 226 -7.03 12.22 22.39
C LEU A 226 -8.34 11.67 22.96
N ARG A 227 -8.36 10.40 23.38
CA ARG A 227 -9.53 9.82 24.07
C ARG A 227 -9.70 10.42 25.46
N GLU A 228 -8.59 10.59 26.17
CA GLU A 228 -8.58 11.24 27.49
C GLU A 228 -9.06 12.70 27.37
N ASP A 229 -8.60 13.43 26.35
CA ASP A 229 -8.99 14.83 26.10
C ASP A 229 -10.45 14.97 25.58
N ARG A 230 -10.93 14.04 24.75
CA ARG A 230 -12.36 13.95 24.35
C ARG A 230 -13.32 13.59 25.48
N SER A 231 -12.84 13.29 26.66
CA SER A 231 -13.66 13.28 27.87
C SER A 231 -14.21 14.69 28.18
N GLY A 232 -13.63 15.74 27.58
CA GLY A 232 -14.15 17.11 27.58
C GLY A 232 -15.32 17.36 26.60
N PRO A 233 -16.02 18.50 26.74
CA PRO A 233 -17.23 18.82 25.98
C PRO A 233 -16.91 19.29 24.55
N SER A 234 -16.68 18.34 23.64
CA SER A 234 -16.65 18.60 22.20
C SER A 234 -18.07 18.46 21.63
N ASP A 235 -18.55 19.49 20.93
CA ASP A 235 -19.92 19.56 20.39
C ASP A 235 -20.10 18.62 19.18
N PRO A 236 -20.87 17.51 19.31
CA PRO A 236 -21.06 16.53 18.25
C PRO A 236 -21.78 17.12 17.02
N THR A 237 -22.59 18.16 17.23
CA THR A 237 -23.39 18.76 16.15
C THR A 237 -22.54 19.48 15.13
N ALA A 238 -21.47 20.15 15.56
CA ALA A 238 -20.51 20.82 14.68
C ALA A 238 -19.71 19.83 13.81
N LEU A 239 -19.40 18.64 14.33
CA LEU A 239 -18.64 17.61 13.61
C LEU A 239 -19.49 16.89 12.55
N LEU A 240 -20.80 16.76 12.79
CA LEU A 240 -21.71 16.02 11.91
C LEU A 240 -22.33 16.86 10.79
N ALA A 241 -22.25 18.20 10.87
CA ALA A 241 -22.91 19.13 9.96
C ALA A 241 -22.56 18.94 8.47
N ALA A 242 -21.37 18.43 8.14
CA ALA A 242 -20.93 18.18 6.77
C ALA A 242 -21.05 16.69 6.35
N THR A 243 -21.82 15.88 7.10
CA THR A 243 -21.94 14.44 6.87
C THR A 243 -23.38 14.04 6.52
N PRO A 244 -23.61 12.87 5.91
CA PRO A 244 -24.95 12.33 5.66
C PRO A 244 -25.77 12.11 6.94
N LEU A 245 -25.13 12.17 8.12
CA LEU A 245 -25.71 12.00 9.44
C LEU A 245 -26.07 13.35 10.10
N ALA A 246 -25.99 14.46 9.37
CA ALA A 246 -26.32 15.80 9.87
C ALA A 246 -27.74 15.87 10.47
N ASP A 247 -28.71 15.17 9.85
CA ASP A 247 -30.11 15.12 10.32
C ASP A 247 -30.29 14.36 11.65
N HIS A 248 -29.26 13.66 12.12
CA HIS A 248 -29.27 12.87 13.36
C HIS A 248 -28.35 13.44 14.44
N ALA A 249 -27.77 14.61 14.17
CA ALA A 249 -26.89 15.31 15.10
C ALA A 249 -27.59 15.81 16.38
N GLY A 250 -28.93 15.93 16.37
CA GLY A 250 -29.71 16.50 17.48
C GLY A 250 -29.91 15.59 18.69
N THR A 251 -29.58 14.30 18.59
CA THR A 251 -29.67 13.35 19.71
C THR A 251 -28.32 13.28 20.42
N PRO A 252 -28.22 13.54 21.75
CA PRO A 252 -26.95 13.43 22.46
C PRO A 252 -26.51 11.96 22.47
N ALA A 253 -25.66 11.60 21.50
CA ALA A 253 -25.24 10.22 21.37
C ALA A 253 -24.41 9.81 22.60
N ALA A 254 -24.84 8.76 23.30
CA ALA A 254 -24.10 8.29 24.47
C ALA A 254 -22.72 7.81 24.02
N LYS A 255 -21.64 8.48 24.46
CA LYS A 255 -20.24 8.11 24.18
C LYS A 255 -20.00 6.67 24.64
N THR A 256 -20.11 5.72 23.71
CA THR A 256 -19.92 4.30 24.01
C THR A 256 -18.43 3.96 23.93
N PRO A 257 -17.87 3.17 24.87
CA PRO A 257 -16.48 2.77 24.78
C PRO A 257 -16.25 1.99 23.48
N LEU A 258 -15.22 2.39 22.73
CA LEU A 258 -14.80 1.71 21.50
C LEU A 258 -14.36 0.28 21.85
N SER A 259 -14.83 -0.69 21.08
CA SER A 259 -14.35 -2.07 21.18
C SER A 259 -12.87 -2.16 20.79
N LEU A 260 -12.15 -3.19 21.28
CA LEU A 260 -10.75 -3.41 20.91
C LEU A 260 -10.55 -3.52 19.39
N ALA A 261 -11.52 -4.10 18.67
CA ALA A 261 -11.47 -4.20 17.21
C ALA A 261 -11.55 -2.83 16.52
N GLU A 262 -12.34 -1.91 17.05
CA GLU A 262 -12.46 -0.55 16.51
C GLU A 262 -11.22 0.29 16.83
N GLN A 263 -10.65 0.13 18.03
CA GLN A 263 -9.38 0.77 18.38
C GLN A 263 -8.25 0.33 17.46
N VAL A 264 -8.14 -0.97 17.21
CA VAL A 264 -7.17 -1.51 16.26
C VAL A 264 -7.43 -0.98 14.85
N ASN A 265 -8.70 -0.85 14.42
CA ASN A 265 -9.02 -0.29 13.11
C ASN A 265 -8.54 1.15 12.94
N VAL A 266 -8.87 2.01 13.92
CA VAL A 266 -8.50 3.43 13.87
C VAL A 266 -6.98 3.59 13.84
N VAL A 267 -6.28 2.89 14.73
CA VAL A 267 -4.80 2.91 14.74
C VAL A 267 -4.24 2.36 13.43
N ALA A 268 -4.78 1.25 12.91
CA ALA A 268 -4.33 0.67 11.64
C ALA A 268 -4.52 1.62 10.46
N VAL A 269 -5.66 2.31 10.37
CA VAL A 269 -5.93 3.30 9.31
C VAL A 269 -4.91 4.44 9.35
N MET A 270 -4.62 4.94 10.55
CA MET A 270 -3.65 6.01 10.74
C MET A 270 -2.23 5.56 10.39
N VAL A 271 -1.82 4.38 10.87
CA VAL A 271 -0.49 3.79 10.60
C VAL A 271 -0.31 3.52 9.11
N VAL A 272 -1.30 2.93 8.44
CA VAL A 272 -1.23 2.65 7.00
C VAL A 272 -1.10 3.95 6.21
N SER A 273 -1.80 5.00 6.60
CA SER A 273 -1.70 6.31 5.93
C SER A 273 -0.33 6.95 6.07
N GLN A 274 0.22 6.94 7.28
CA GLN A 274 1.58 7.43 7.52
C GLN A 274 2.61 6.58 6.79
N ALA A 275 2.47 5.24 6.80
CA ALA A 275 3.36 4.34 6.08
C ALA A 275 3.35 4.61 4.56
N ILE A 276 2.20 4.85 3.95
CA ILE A 276 2.11 5.22 2.53
C ILE A 276 2.84 6.54 2.26
N GLN A 277 2.65 7.55 3.10
CA GLN A 277 3.37 8.83 2.95
C GLN A 277 4.89 8.64 3.04
N VAL A 278 5.36 7.87 4.02
CA VAL A 278 6.79 7.55 4.19
C VAL A 278 7.32 6.82 2.96
N VAL A 279 6.58 5.85 2.43
CA VAL A 279 6.97 5.10 1.21
C VAL A 279 7.03 6.03 0.00
N LEU A 280 6.04 6.89 -0.20
CA LEU A 280 6.03 7.85 -1.32
C LEU A 280 7.19 8.85 -1.23
N PHE A 281 7.46 9.37 -0.03
CA PHE A 281 8.60 10.24 0.22
C PHE A 281 9.93 9.53 -0.04
N THR A 282 10.09 8.31 0.48
CA THR A 282 11.27 7.46 0.28
C THR A 282 11.48 7.14 -1.20
N ALA A 283 10.41 6.83 -1.93
CA ALA A 283 10.46 6.58 -3.37
C ALA A 283 10.89 7.83 -4.15
N GLY A 284 10.41 9.01 -3.77
CA GLY A 284 10.86 10.27 -4.35
C GLY A 284 12.36 10.51 -4.15
N LEU A 285 12.86 10.28 -2.93
CA LEU A 285 14.29 10.36 -2.63
C LEU A 285 15.10 9.31 -3.39
N PHE A 286 14.59 8.09 -3.50
CA PHE A 286 15.23 7.03 -4.27
C PHE A 286 15.40 7.42 -5.74
N VAL A 287 14.33 7.94 -6.38
CA VAL A 287 14.38 8.43 -7.77
C VAL A 287 15.36 9.60 -7.89
N PHE A 288 15.36 10.53 -6.94
CA PHE A 288 16.31 11.64 -6.91
C PHE A 288 17.76 11.16 -6.85
N PHE A 289 18.10 10.27 -5.91
CA PHE A 289 19.47 9.76 -5.76
C PHE A 289 19.89 8.88 -6.93
N LEU A 290 18.97 8.10 -7.49
CA LEU A 290 19.24 7.32 -8.69
C LEU A 290 19.56 8.24 -9.87
N THR A 291 18.77 9.29 -10.07
CA THR A 291 19.01 10.31 -11.12
C THR A 291 20.32 11.05 -10.88
N LEU A 292 20.59 11.45 -9.62
CA LEU A 292 21.83 12.12 -9.24
C LEU A 292 23.05 11.23 -9.49
N GLY A 293 22.99 9.95 -9.13
CA GLY A 293 24.08 9.00 -9.36
C GLY A 293 24.40 8.85 -10.83
N VAL A 294 23.37 8.71 -11.68
CA VAL A 294 23.54 8.59 -13.13
C VAL A 294 24.14 9.86 -13.75
N ILE A 295 23.79 11.05 -13.26
CA ILE A 295 24.25 12.33 -13.83
C ILE A 295 25.63 12.73 -13.29
N ALA A 296 25.86 12.55 -11.99
CA ALA A 296 27.00 13.12 -11.28
C ALA A 296 28.20 12.18 -11.15
N ILE A 297 28.01 10.86 -11.28
CA ILE A 297 29.04 9.87 -10.98
C ILE A 297 29.41 9.13 -12.28
N PRO A 298 30.58 9.42 -12.87
CA PRO A 298 31.09 8.69 -14.02
C PRO A 298 31.29 7.20 -13.73
N ASP A 299 31.22 6.36 -14.77
CA ASP A 299 31.41 4.91 -14.65
C ASP A 299 32.75 4.54 -14.01
N GLU A 300 33.82 5.28 -14.34
CA GLU A 300 35.16 5.10 -13.76
C GLU A 300 35.19 5.33 -12.24
N VAL A 301 34.42 6.30 -11.74
CA VAL A 301 34.28 6.58 -10.30
C VAL A 301 33.44 5.50 -9.64
N THR A 302 32.38 5.05 -10.32
CA THR A 302 31.55 3.93 -9.84
C THR A 302 32.39 2.67 -9.63
N VAL A 303 33.23 2.31 -10.60
CA VAL A 303 34.14 1.15 -10.49
C VAL A 303 35.17 1.35 -9.37
N LEU A 304 35.75 2.55 -9.26
CA LEU A 304 36.74 2.87 -8.24
C LEU A 304 36.16 2.79 -6.82
N TRP A 305 35.00 3.39 -6.57
CA TRP A 305 34.38 3.46 -5.25
C TRP A 305 33.72 2.15 -4.85
N SER A 306 33.14 1.41 -5.79
CA SER A 306 32.58 0.09 -5.49
C SER A 306 33.66 -0.98 -5.27
N GLY A 307 34.86 -0.78 -5.83
CA GLY A 307 35.91 -1.79 -5.84
C GLY A 307 35.56 -3.01 -6.70
N GLU A 308 34.63 -2.86 -7.65
CA GLU A 308 34.20 -3.92 -8.56
C GLU A 308 35.25 -4.17 -9.65
N GLN A 309 36.10 -5.17 -9.47
CA GLN A 309 37.11 -5.53 -10.49
C GLN A 309 36.59 -6.56 -11.50
N THR A 310 35.56 -7.33 -11.16
CA THR A 310 34.99 -8.39 -12.00
C THR A 310 33.49 -8.51 -11.78
N CYS A 311 32.71 -8.58 -12.86
CA CYS A 311 31.26 -8.78 -12.82
C CYS A 311 30.90 -10.24 -13.13
N ALA A 312 29.83 -10.75 -12.51
CA ALA A 312 29.30 -12.07 -12.83
C ALA A 312 28.74 -12.13 -14.26
N VAL A 313 28.21 -11.00 -14.76
CA VAL A 313 27.71 -10.82 -16.13
C VAL A 313 28.10 -9.41 -16.60
N GLY A 314 28.69 -9.29 -17.79
CA GLY A 314 29.09 -8.01 -18.40
C GLY A 314 30.48 -7.49 -18.00
N VAL A 315 30.72 -6.21 -18.27
CA VAL A 315 31.94 -5.47 -17.90
C VAL A 315 31.64 -4.48 -16.78
N PRO A 316 32.59 -4.17 -15.87
CA PRO A 316 32.40 -3.14 -14.86
C PRO A 316 32.09 -1.77 -15.50
N PRO A 317 31.15 -0.98 -14.95
CA PRO A 317 30.35 -1.25 -13.74
C PRO A 317 29.26 -2.31 -13.94
N CYS A 318 29.07 -3.20 -12.95
CA CYS A 318 28.21 -4.37 -13.13
C CYS A 318 26.73 -3.98 -13.32
N ALA A 319 26.13 -4.47 -14.41
CA ALA A 319 24.73 -4.19 -14.73
C ALA A 319 23.80 -4.69 -13.62
N GLY A 320 22.83 -3.86 -13.23
CA GLY A 320 21.81 -4.22 -12.26
C GLY A 320 20.77 -5.15 -12.87
N THR A 321 20.24 -6.08 -12.06
CA THR A 321 18.98 -6.74 -12.41
C THR A 321 17.96 -6.58 -11.28
N TRP A 322 16.71 -6.27 -11.61
CA TRP A 322 15.64 -6.02 -10.65
C TRP A 322 14.52 -7.04 -10.86
N PHE A 323 14.29 -7.90 -9.86
CA PHE A 323 13.35 -9.03 -9.97
C PHE A 323 13.56 -9.91 -11.21
N GLY A 324 14.83 -10.07 -11.64
CA GLY A 324 15.20 -10.81 -12.85
C GLY A 324 15.27 -9.96 -14.12
N VAL A 325 14.80 -8.72 -14.08
CA VAL A 325 14.82 -7.79 -15.22
C VAL A 325 16.18 -7.10 -15.33
N HIS A 326 16.88 -7.20 -16.46
CA HIS A 326 18.12 -6.44 -16.68
C HIS A 326 17.81 -4.94 -16.82
N VAL A 327 18.36 -4.13 -15.92
CA VAL A 327 18.22 -2.67 -15.94
C VAL A 327 19.51 -2.07 -16.50
N PRO A 328 19.45 -1.11 -17.44
CA PRO A 328 20.62 -0.45 -18.01
C PRO A 328 21.21 0.58 -17.02
N MET A 329 21.38 0.20 -15.76
CA MET A 329 21.93 1.02 -14.68
C MET A 329 22.83 0.14 -13.80
N PRO A 330 23.98 0.67 -13.33
CA PRO A 330 24.86 -0.07 -12.43
C PRO A 330 24.14 -0.52 -11.15
N GLN A 331 24.36 -1.77 -10.74
CA GLN A 331 23.72 -2.33 -9.53
C GLN A 331 24.09 -1.52 -8.29
N THR A 332 25.34 -1.06 -8.21
CA THR A 332 25.87 -0.25 -7.10
C THR A 332 25.14 1.07 -6.95
N VAL A 333 24.87 1.76 -8.05
CA VAL A 333 24.06 3.00 -8.04
C VAL A 333 22.68 2.73 -7.46
N VAL A 334 22.03 1.63 -7.88
CA VAL A 334 20.71 1.24 -7.36
C VAL A 334 20.77 0.91 -5.86
N HIS A 335 21.71 0.08 -5.42
CA HIS A 335 21.85 -0.32 -4.03
C HIS A 335 22.17 0.86 -3.11
N THR A 336 23.13 1.71 -3.48
CA THR A 336 23.50 2.91 -2.73
C THR A 336 22.33 3.87 -2.63
N SER A 337 21.65 4.14 -3.75
CA SER A 337 20.50 5.05 -3.77
C SER A 337 19.35 4.53 -2.91
N LEU A 338 19.09 3.21 -2.94
CA LEU A 338 18.06 2.59 -2.09
C LEU A 338 18.42 2.71 -0.61
N PHE A 339 19.69 2.46 -0.25
CA PHE A 339 20.13 2.52 1.13
C PHE A 339 20.00 3.93 1.72
N VAL A 340 20.47 4.95 0.99
CA VAL A 340 20.33 6.36 1.41
C VAL A 340 18.86 6.75 1.51
N ALA A 341 18.04 6.36 0.53
CA ALA A 341 16.61 6.65 0.55
C ALA A 341 15.91 6.03 1.76
N VAL A 342 16.14 4.75 2.06
CA VAL A 342 15.50 4.05 3.18
C VAL A 342 15.92 4.62 4.53
N LEU A 343 17.20 4.94 4.71
CA LEU A 343 17.68 5.63 5.93
C LEU A 343 17.01 7.01 6.09
N SER A 344 16.88 7.75 4.99
CA SER A 344 16.20 9.04 4.97
C SER A 344 14.71 8.91 5.29
N GLY A 345 14.06 7.86 4.80
CA GLY A 345 12.66 7.53 5.10
C GLY A 345 12.45 7.19 6.58
N LEU A 346 13.38 6.45 7.20
CA LEU A 346 13.35 6.18 8.63
C LEU A 346 13.51 7.48 9.45
N TYR A 347 14.47 8.32 9.09
CA TYR A 347 14.64 9.65 9.73
C TYR A 347 13.37 10.49 9.59
N PHE A 348 12.77 10.52 8.39
CA PHE A 348 11.52 11.23 8.14
C PHE A 348 10.41 10.72 9.05
N THR A 349 10.24 9.40 9.17
CA THR A 349 9.25 8.78 10.07
C THR A 349 9.39 9.29 11.51
N VAL A 350 10.61 9.28 12.06
CA VAL A 350 10.87 9.77 13.42
C VAL A 350 10.62 11.27 13.53
N SER A 351 11.11 12.06 12.57
CA SER A 351 10.95 13.52 12.57
C SER A 351 9.48 13.95 12.51
N THR A 352 8.63 13.22 11.76
CA THR A 352 7.20 13.56 11.63
C THR A 352 6.41 13.41 12.93
N SER A 353 6.87 12.53 13.82
CA SER A 353 6.24 12.28 15.12
C SER A 353 6.70 13.25 16.20
N VAL A 354 7.95 13.70 16.14
CA VAL A 354 8.59 14.47 17.23
C VAL A 354 8.59 15.98 16.96
N ASP A 355 8.67 16.40 15.69
CA ASP A 355 8.73 17.82 15.34
C ASP A 355 7.32 18.45 15.30
N PRO A 356 7.03 19.47 16.14
CA PRO A 356 5.72 20.14 16.19
C PRO A 356 5.24 20.66 14.84
N LEU A 357 6.15 21.12 13.97
CA LEU A 357 5.81 21.67 12.66
C LEU A 357 5.44 20.60 11.63
N TYR A 358 5.97 19.37 11.76
CA TYR A 358 5.55 18.25 10.92
C TYR A 358 4.25 17.65 11.43
N ARG A 359 4.11 17.53 12.75
CA ARG A 359 2.88 17.06 13.41
C ARG A 359 1.65 17.84 12.95
N GLN A 360 1.69 19.18 12.98
CA GLN A 360 0.56 20.03 12.56
C GLN A 360 0.11 19.80 11.10
N ARG A 361 1.03 19.45 10.20
CA ARG A 361 0.71 19.31 8.77
C ARG A 361 0.27 17.91 8.37
N PHE A 362 0.84 16.87 8.98
CA PHE A 362 0.61 15.50 8.56
C PHE A 362 -0.30 14.73 9.51
N PHE A 363 -0.19 15.04 10.79
CA PHE A 363 -0.82 14.26 11.85
C PHE A 363 -2.15 14.87 12.31
N GLU A 364 -2.20 16.19 12.49
CA GLU A 364 -3.42 16.87 12.93
C GLU A 364 -4.60 16.73 11.95
N PRO A 365 -4.41 16.84 10.61
CA PRO A 365 -5.51 16.61 9.67
C PRO A 365 -6.03 15.18 9.70
N LEU A 366 -5.16 14.20 9.99
CA LEU A 366 -5.52 12.79 10.12
C LEU A 366 -6.39 12.57 11.36
N ILE A 367 -6.03 13.22 12.48
CA ILE A 367 -6.81 13.20 13.73
C ILE A 367 -8.19 13.83 13.53
N ALA A 368 -8.27 14.97 12.84
CA ALA A 368 -9.51 15.66 12.55
C ALA A 368 -10.47 14.80 11.70
N ASP A 369 -9.97 14.10 10.68
CA ASP A 369 -10.83 13.23 9.85
C ASP A 369 -11.30 11.98 10.63
N VAL A 370 -10.45 11.44 11.49
CA VAL A 370 -10.84 10.37 12.44
C VAL A 370 -11.91 10.87 13.42
N ALA A 371 -11.84 12.13 13.87
CA ALA A 371 -12.85 12.75 14.74
C ALA A 371 -14.25 12.70 14.15
N VAL A 372 -14.39 13.19 12.93
CA VAL A 372 -15.66 13.23 12.20
C VAL A 372 -16.20 11.82 11.98
N SER A 373 -15.30 10.88 11.72
CA SER A 373 -15.67 9.51 11.43
C SER A 373 -16.11 8.73 12.68
N LEU A 374 -15.53 9.04 13.85
CA LEU A 374 -16.01 8.53 15.15
C LEU A 374 -17.35 9.15 15.56
N ALA A 375 -17.55 10.46 15.34
CA ALA A 375 -18.85 11.09 15.58
C ALA A 375 -19.95 10.47 14.70
N GLY A 376 -19.63 10.19 13.42
CA GLY A 376 -20.57 9.51 12.51
C GLY A 376 -20.94 8.09 12.97
N ARG A 377 -19.98 7.34 13.56
CA ARG A 377 -20.24 6.01 14.14
C ARG A 377 -21.26 6.09 15.26
N ASP A 378 -21.08 7.01 16.19
CA ASP A 378 -21.94 7.09 17.38
C ASP A 378 -23.40 7.37 16.95
N ALA A 379 -23.59 8.24 15.96
CA ALA A 379 -24.91 8.47 15.33
C ALA A 379 -25.46 7.22 14.58
N TYR A 380 -24.60 6.46 13.89
CA TYR A 380 -25.02 5.22 13.22
C TYR A 380 -25.46 4.12 14.19
N LEU A 381 -24.75 3.96 15.32
CA LEU A 381 -25.13 2.96 16.32
C LEU A 381 -26.46 3.28 16.99
N GLU A 382 -26.84 4.56 17.09
CA GLU A 382 -28.16 4.95 17.59
C GLU A 382 -29.28 4.67 16.61
N LEU A 383 -29.02 4.81 15.30
CA LEU A 383 -29.96 4.38 14.26
C LEU A 383 -30.21 2.86 14.24
N GLU A 384 -29.20 2.07 14.63
CA GLU A 384 -29.27 0.61 14.65
C GLU A 384 -29.81 0.06 15.98
N ARG A 385 -30.00 0.91 17.00
CA ARG A 385 -30.69 0.53 18.24
C ARG A 385 -32.20 0.39 17.94
N PRO A 386 -32.81 -0.75 18.31
CA PRO A 386 -34.23 -1.02 18.05
C PRO A 386 -35.19 -0.11 18.82
#